data_AF-A0A7W4YTF6-F1
#
_entry.id   AF-A0A7W4YTF6-F1
#
_cell.length_a   1.000
_cell.length_b   1.000
_cell.length_c   1.000
_cell.angle_alpha   90.00
_cell.angle_beta   90.00
_cell.angle_gamma   90.00
#
_symmetry.space_group_name_H-M   'P 1'
#
loop_
_entity.id
_entity.type
_entity.pdbx_description
1 polymer ?
#
loop_
_entity_poly.entity_id
_entity_poly.type
_entity_poly.pdbx_seq_one_letter_code
_entity_poly.pdbx_strand_id
1 'polypeptide(L)'
;MSAELPIVAAHPPGTPEHTSADAGTTSPAAAGLRPIERFNSDERLSRIVPQTDAGAVASYCSKFARDFLDAHLYFCSAKFTVARGGKVKALDDAFREAEAWFDAMMGSFTDRHQIEFALAYIDIPVKITHQFAGRLLRLVRKYDRLFAATLFCSAAGSVSSTEREEVMQLAAKRIAGIHLLCIPDNDKYAADGTRLPNNHELKD
;
A
#
# COMPACT_ATOMS: atom_id res chain seq x y z
N MET A 1 30.66 43.14 -27.69
CA MET A 1 31.10 44.41 -27.10
C MET A 1 29.87 45.29 -26.93
N SER A 2 29.52 45.60 -25.67
CA SER A 2 28.74 46.78 -25.18
C SER A 2 27.29 46.98 -25.72
N ALA A 3 26.29 47.44 -24.97
CA ALA A 3 26.24 48.20 -23.72
C ALA A 3 24.86 48.08 -23.01
N GLU A 4 24.86 48.41 -21.70
CA GLU A 4 23.74 48.58 -20.76
C GLU A 4 22.91 49.88 -20.94
N LEU A 5 21.59 49.79 -20.65
CA LEU A 5 20.66 50.67 -19.86
C LEU A 5 20.51 52.20 -20.17
N PRO A 6 19.55 52.98 -19.56
CA PRO A 6 18.34 52.71 -18.74
C PRO A 6 17.04 53.57 -19.01
N ILE A 7 15.93 53.15 -18.38
CA ILE A 7 14.84 53.87 -17.62
C ILE A 7 14.14 55.14 -18.17
N VAL A 8 12.79 55.13 -18.20
CA VAL A 8 11.91 56.22 -17.67
C VAL A 8 10.61 55.64 -17.09
N ALA A 9 10.31 56.01 -15.85
CA ALA A 9 9.05 55.80 -15.13
C ALA A 9 8.17 57.06 -15.19
N ALA A 10 6.85 56.89 -15.16
CA ALA A 10 5.90 57.92 -14.72
C ALA A 10 4.61 57.29 -14.13
N HIS A 11 4.31 57.66 -12.89
CA HIS A 11 3.07 57.51 -12.11
C HIS A 11 2.62 58.95 -11.73
N PRO A 12 1.53 59.28 -10.99
CA PRO A 12 0.39 58.54 -10.41
C PRO A 12 -0.94 59.39 -10.59
N PRO A 13 -1.92 59.57 -9.66
CA PRO A 13 -2.44 58.78 -8.52
C PRO A 13 -3.98 58.64 -8.50
N GLY A 14 -4.52 57.81 -7.59
CA GLY A 14 -5.92 57.96 -7.14
C GLY A 14 -6.52 56.73 -6.44
N THR A 15 -6.50 56.72 -5.11
CA THR A 15 -7.43 55.94 -4.26
C THR A 15 -8.19 56.94 -3.38
N PRO A 16 -9.45 56.69 -3.03
CA PRO A 16 -9.73 56.38 -1.63
C PRO A 16 -10.82 55.30 -1.38
N GLU A 17 -10.55 54.50 -0.35
CA GLU A 17 -11.37 53.96 0.75
C GLU A 17 -12.91 53.69 0.68
N HIS A 18 -13.25 52.53 1.26
CA HIS A 18 -14.34 52.19 2.21
C HIS A 18 -15.84 52.39 1.86
N THR A 19 -16.60 51.28 1.77
CA THR A 19 -17.54 50.78 2.82
C THR A 19 -18.61 49.82 2.26
N SER A 20 -18.65 48.63 2.87
CA SER A 20 -19.73 47.67 3.16
C SER A 20 -21.15 47.87 2.60
N ALA A 21 -21.73 46.77 2.08
CA ALA A 21 -23.07 46.30 2.48
C ALA A 21 -23.28 44.81 2.13
N ASP A 22 -23.64 44.07 3.18
CA ASP A 22 -24.10 42.69 3.25
C ASP A 22 -25.46 42.50 2.56
N ALA A 23 -25.66 41.37 1.88
CA ALA A 23 -26.98 40.84 1.53
C ALA A 23 -26.86 39.34 1.27
N GLY A 24 -26.94 38.57 2.35
CA GLY A 24 -27.22 37.14 2.30
C GLY A 24 -28.51 36.83 1.54
N THR A 25 -28.50 35.70 0.84
CA THR A 25 -29.71 34.95 0.57
C THR A 25 -29.43 33.49 0.91
N THR A 26 -29.81 33.15 2.14
CA THR A 26 -29.97 31.79 2.63
C THR A 26 -31.15 31.14 1.90
N SER A 27 -30.86 30.12 1.09
CA SER A 27 -31.91 29.23 0.56
C SER A 27 -32.10 28.06 1.54
N PRO A 28 -33.35 27.68 1.89
CA PRO A 28 -33.64 26.80 3.01
C PRO A 28 -33.33 25.34 2.70
N ALA A 29 -32.92 24.63 3.76
CA ALA A 29 -32.57 23.22 3.78
C ALA A 29 -33.72 22.32 3.32
N ALA A 30 -33.55 21.64 2.18
CA ALA A 30 -34.20 20.36 1.92
C ALA A 30 -33.26 19.26 2.41
N ALA A 31 -33.68 18.55 3.46
CA ALA A 31 -32.98 17.42 4.06
C ALA A 31 -32.92 16.23 3.10
N GLY A 32 -32.03 16.31 2.11
CA GLY A 32 -31.55 15.15 1.36
C GLY A 32 -30.28 14.62 2.01
N LEU A 33 -30.16 13.30 2.16
CA LEU A 33 -28.90 12.66 2.52
C LEU A 33 -27.81 13.22 1.59
N ARG A 34 -26.76 13.83 2.15
CA ARG A 34 -25.64 14.31 1.35
C ARG A 34 -25.15 13.15 0.50
N PRO A 35 -24.98 13.32 -0.82
CA PRO A 35 -24.38 12.31 -1.66
C PRO A 35 -23.09 11.81 -1.01
N ILE A 36 -22.97 10.50 -0.80
CA ILE A 36 -21.74 9.92 -0.28
C ILE A 36 -20.70 10.13 -1.37
N GLU A 37 -19.82 11.13 -1.20
CA GLU A 37 -18.61 11.27 -1.99
C GLU A 37 -17.84 9.95 -1.87
N ARG A 38 -17.89 9.16 -2.95
CA ARG A 38 -17.13 7.92 -3.06
C ARG A 38 -15.69 8.29 -3.31
N PHE A 39 -14.99 8.67 -2.25
CA PHE A 39 -13.57 8.96 -2.29
C PHE A 39 -12.82 7.73 -2.79
N ASN A 40 -11.97 7.95 -3.79
CA ASN A 40 -10.95 6.97 -4.16
C ASN A 40 -10.01 6.75 -2.95
N SER A 41 -9.37 5.58 -2.88
CA SER A 41 -8.54 5.20 -1.74
C SER A 41 -7.44 6.22 -1.45
N ASP A 42 -6.93 6.88 -2.48
CA ASP A 42 -5.86 7.89 -2.42
C ASP A 42 -6.28 9.19 -1.73
N GLU A 43 -7.45 9.75 -2.05
CA GLU A 43 -7.97 10.96 -1.39
C GLU A 43 -8.23 10.69 0.10
N ARG A 44 -8.71 9.48 0.45
CA ARG A 44 -8.89 9.07 1.85
C ARG A 44 -7.55 9.01 2.59
N LEU A 45 -6.53 8.43 1.97
CA LEU A 45 -5.19 8.33 2.54
C LEU A 45 -4.57 9.71 2.78
N SER A 46 -4.75 10.64 1.84
CA SER A 46 -4.20 12.00 1.94
C SER A 46 -4.74 12.82 3.13
N ARG A 47 -5.96 12.51 3.59
CA ARG A 47 -6.64 13.24 4.66
C ARG A 47 -6.37 12.68 6.06
N ILE A 48 -5.99 11.42 6.15
CA ILE A 48 -5.85 10.69 7.43
C ILE A 48 -4.42 10.78 7.98
N VAL A 49 -3.40 10.95 7.12
CA VAL A 49 -1.99 10.90 7.54
C VAL A 49 -1.25 12.17 7.09
N PRO A 50 -0.60 12.93 8.00
CA PRO A 50 0.31 14.02 7.63
C PRO A 50 1.45 13.50 6.75
N GLN A 51 1.75 14.23 5.67
CA GLN A 51 2.67 13.86 4.58
C GLN A 51 3.94 13.15 5.05
N THR A 52 3.96 11.82 4.88
CA THR A 52 5.20 11.02 4.84
C THR A 52 5.33 10.46 3.44
N ASP A 53 5.37 11.35 2.43
CA ASP A 53 5.43 10.95 1.03
C ASP A 53 6.86 10.51 0.67
N ALA A 54 7.17 9.24 0.93
CA ALA A 54 8.33 8.58 0.34
C ALA A 54 7.87 7.91 -0.98
N GLY A 55 8.14 8.56 -2.11
CA GLY A 55 8.03 7.91 -3.41
C GLY A 55 9.13 6.86 -3.55
N ALA A 56 8.74 5.61 -3.82
CA ALA A 56 9.68 4.52 -4.05
C ALA A 56 9.42 3.90 -5.43
N VAL A 57 10.46 3.82 -6.26
CA VAL A 57 10.43 2.97 -7.46
C VAL A 57 10.81 1.55 -7.03
N ALA A 58 10.05 0.57 -7.49
CA ALA A 58 10.27 -0.82 -7.17
C ALA A 58 10.17 -1.68 -8.44
N SER A 59 11.24 -2.41 -8.74
CA SER A 59 11.34 -3.24 -9.94
C SER A 59 10.94 -4.69 -9.64
N TYR A 60 10.07 -5.28 -10.47
CA TYR A 60 9.54 -6.63 -10.27
C TYR A 60 9.58 -7.47 -11.55
N CYS A 61 9.95 -8.75 -11.41
CA CYS A 61 9.99 -9.72 -12.51
C CYS A 61 8.79 -10.68 -12.52
N SER A 62 8.22 -10.99 -11.36
CA SER A 62 7.08 -11.89 -11.24
C SER A 62 5.77 -11.19 -11.64
N LYS A 63 4.90 -11.92 -12.32
CA LYS A 63 3.55 -11.43 -12.63
C LYS A 63 2.73 -11.20 -11.36
N PHE A 64 2.80 -12.13 -10.40
CA PHE A 64 2.08 -12.04 -9.13
C PHE A 64 2.39 -10.74 -8.38
N ALA A 65 3.66 -10.35 -8.24
CA ALA A 65 4.01 -9.13 -7.51
C ALA A 65 3.41 -7.89 -8.19
N ARG A 66 3.49 -7.82 -9.52
CA ARG A 66 2.94 -6.70 -10.30
C ARG A 66 1.42 -6.61 -10.16
N ASP A 67 0.73 -7.72 -10.39
CA ASP A 67 -0.74 -7.80 -10.30
C ASP A 67 -1.22 -7.48 -8.87
N PHE A 68 -0.51 -7.96 -7.85
CA PHE A 68 -0.86 -7.68 -6.45
C PHE A 68 -0.68 -6.21 -6.10
N LEU A 69 0.40 -5.57 -6.54
CA LEU A 69 0.65 -4.15 -6.24
C LEU A 69 -0.41 -3.27 -6.90
N ASP A 70 -0.73 -3.54 -8.16
CA ASP A 70 -1.75 -2.83 -8.91
C ASP A 70 -3.14 -2.99 -8.27
N ALA A 71 -3.55 -4.22 -7.97
CA ALA A 71 -4.90 -4.50 -7.50
C ALA A 71 -5.13 -4.21 -6.01
N HIS A 72 -4.12 -4.41 -5.15
CA HIS A 72 -4.34 -4.54 -3.71
C HIS A 72 -3.55 -3.60 -2.82
N LEU A 73 -2.44 -3.00 -3.28
CA LEU A 73 -1.57 -2.22 -2.39
C LEU A 73 -2.30 -1.03 -1.78
N TYR A 74 -2.94 -0.21 -2.60
CA TYR A 74 -3.63 1.00 -2.14
C TYR A 74 -4.89 0.69 -1.33
N PHE A 75 -5.57 -0.41 -1.66
CA PHE A 75 -6.67 -0.93 -0.85
C PHE A 75 -6.17 -1.29 0.56
N CYS A 76 -5.13 -2.12 0.66
CA CYS A 76 -4.52 -2.49 1.94
C CYS A 76 -4.04 -1.26 2.71
N SER A 77 -3.36 -0.33 2.05
CA SER A 77 -2.86 0.91 2.65
C SER A 77 -3.99 1.70 3.32
N ALA A 78 -5.10 1.92 2.60
CA ALA A 78 -6.27 2.60 3.15
C ALA A 78 -6.85 1.85 4.37
N LYS A 79 -6.85 0.51 4.36
CA LYS A 79 -7.35 -0.31 5.47
C LYS A 79 -6.43 -0.31 6.68
N PHE A 80 -5.13 -0.22 6.48
CA PHE A 80 -4.17 -0.09 7.56
C PHE A 80 -4.37 1.20 8.36
N THR A 81 -4.70 2.31 7.70
CA THR A 81 -4.93 3.59 8.40
C THR A 81 -6.15 3.60 9.33
N VAL A 82 -7.12 2.71 9.09
CA VAL A 82 -8.36 2.64 9.88
C VAL A 82 -8.41 1.40 10.78
N ALA A 83 -7.35 0.58 10.80
CA ALA A 83 -7.24 -0.56 11.70
C ALA A 83 -7.10 -0.07 13.15
N ARG A 84 -7.80 -0.72 14.09
CA ARG A 84 -7.81 -0.35 15.51
C ARG A 84 -7.84 -1.59 16.40
N GLY A 85 -7.42 -1.43 17.65
CA GLY A 85 -7.51 -2.46 18.69
C GLY A 85 -6.85 -3.77 18.28
N GLY A 86 -7.53 -4.88 18.54
CA GLY A 86 -7.06 -6.24 18.25
C GLY A 86 -6.60 -6.48 16.81
N LYS A 87 -7.20 -5.77 15.85
CA LYS A 87 -6.84 -5.92 14.44
C LYS A 87 -5.42 -5.45 14.12
N VAL A 88 -4.95 -4.40 14.80
CA VAL A 88 -3.56 -3.93 14.64
C VAL A 88 -2.60 -5.02 15.09
N LYS A 89 -2.89 -5.66 16.23
CA LYS A 89 -2.11 -6.79 16.74
C LYS A 89 -2.15 -7.98 15.79
N ALA A 90 -3.32 -8.35 15.27
CA ALA A 90 -3.46 -9.43 14.29
C ALA A 90 -2.65 -9.17 13.01
N LEU A 91 -2.65 -7.92 12.51
CA LEU A 91 -1.82 -7.51 11.39
C LEU A 91 -0.33 -7.62 11.71
N ASP A 92 0.10 -7.10 12.86
CA ASP A 92 1.50 -7.16 13.29
C ASP A 92 2.02 -8.60 13.38
N ASP A 93 1.24 -9.48 14.02
CA ASP A 93 1.58 -10.89 14.19
C ASP A 93 1.64 -11.61 12.83
N ALA A 94 0.67 -11.34 11.94
CA ALA A 94 0.65 -11.92 10.60
C ALA A 94 1.83 -11.44 9.73
N PHE A 95 2.18 -10.15 9.81
CA PHE A 95 3.37 -9.63 9.11
C PHE A 95 4.64 -10.28 9.67
N ARG A 96 4.77 -10.44 10.98
CA ARG A 96 5.95 -11.05 11.62
C ARG A 96 6.11 -12.52 11.20
N GLU A 97 5.02 -13.28 11.19
CA GLU A 97 5.02 -14.67 10.73
C GLU A 97 5.45 -14.75 9.26
N ALA A 98 4.85 -13.91 8.40
CA ALA A 98 5.19 -13.88 6.98
C ALA A 98 6.65 -13.47 6.75
N GLU A 99 7.14 -12.43 7.43
CA GLU A 99 8.52 -11.95 7.30
C GLU A 99 9.52 -13.04 7.69
N ALA A 100 9.31 -13.72 8.82
CA ALA A 100 10.16 -14.81 9.28
C ALA A 100 10.16 -15.99 8.30
N TRP A 101 8.99 -16.36 7.77
CA TRP A 101 8.88 -17.42 6.78
C TRP A 101 9.62 -17.09 5.49
N PHE A 102 9.48 -15.86 4.97
CA PHE A 102 10.21 -15.43 3.78
C PHE A 102 11.71 -15.41 4.01
N ASP A 103 12.19 -14.97 5.17
CA ASP A 103 13.62 -14.96 5.48
C ASP A 103 14.20 -16.38 5.54
N ALA A 104 13.48 -17.31 6.16
CA ALA A 104 13.88 -18.72 6.20
C ALA A 104 13.91 -19.35 4.79
N MET A 105 12.88 -19.11 3.99
CA MET A 105 12.82 -19.64 2.62
C MET A 105 13.87 -19.03 1.71
N MET A 106 14.10 -17.71 1.81
CA MET A 106 15.18 -17.07 1.08
C MET A 106 16.53 -17.71 1.40
N GLY A 107 16.86 -17.90 2.68
CA GLY A 107 18.09 -18.59 3.10
C GLY A 107 18.20 -19.99 2.48
N SER A 108 17.11 -20.76 2.54
CA SER A 108 17.09 -22.13 2.01
C SER A 108 17.30 -22.25 0.50
N PHE A 109 16.99 -21.20 -0.27
CA PHE A 109 17.21 -21.16 -1.72
C PHE A 109 18.55 -20.54 -2.08
N THR A 110 19.02 -19.53 -1.34
CA THR A 110 20.35 -18.92 -1.56
C THR A 110 21.50 -19.89 -1.32
N ASP A 111 21.32 -20.85 -0.43
CA ASP A 111 22.37 -21.83 -0.11
C ASP A 111 22.46 -22.97 -1.15
N ARG A 112 21.53 -23.03 -2.11
CA ARG A 112 21.51 -24.06 -3.16
C ARG A 112 22.36 -23.67 -4.35
N HIS A 113 22.70 -24.68 -5.16
CA HIS A 113 23.33 -24.43 -6.45
C HIS A 113 22.36 -23.65 -7.38
N GLN A 114 22.84 -22.56 -7.96
CA GLN A 114 22.06 -21.66 -8.80
C GLN A 114 22.79 -21.35 -10.10
N ILE A 115 22.02 -21.20 -11.18
CA ILE A 115 22.49 -20.65 -12.45
C ILE A 115 21.71 -19.36 -12.67
N GLU A 116 22.39 -18.23 -12.49
CA GLU A 116 21.80 -16.92 -12.70
C GLU A 116 21.70 -16.58 -14.19
N PHE A 117 20.61 -15.92 -14.56
CA PHE A 117 20.41 -15.40 -15.90
C PHE A 117 19.59 -14.11 -15.84
N ALA A 118 19.66 -13.31 -16.90
CA ALA A 118 18.97 -12.03 -16.95
C ALA A 118 17.45 -12.22 -16.90
N LEU A 119 16.80 -11.56 -15.93
CA LEU A 119 15.35 -11.47 -15.83
C LEU A 119 14.90 -10.08 -16.28
N ALA A 120 13.75 -10.02 -16.96
CA ALA A 120 13.11 -8.76 -17.30
C ALA A 120 12.37 -8.22 -16.08
N TYR A 121 12.77 -7.04 -15.61
CA TYR A 121 12.11 -6.32 -14.52
C TYR A 121 11.28 -5.17 -15.07
N ILE A 122 10.17 -4.88 -14.41
CA ILE A 122 9.32 -3.73 -14.69
C ILE A 122 9.28 -2.84 -13.46
N ASP A 123 9.58 -1.57 -13.68
CA ASP A 123 9.54 -0.54 -12.65
C ASP A 123 8.10 -0.11 -12.37
N ILE A 124 7.72 -0.16 -11.10
CA ILE A 124 6.43 0.30 -10.62
C ILE A 124 6.68 1.44 -9.62
N PRO A 125 6.23 2.66 -9.92
CA PRO A 125 6.26 3.76 -8.96
C PRO A 125 5.20 3.51 -7.89
N VAL A 126 5.62 3.54 -6.63
CA VAL A 126 4.76 3.29 -5.48
C VAL A 126 4.86 4.44 -4.49
N LYS A 127 3.71 4.88 -3.99
CA LYS A 127 3.61 5.88 -2.93
C LYS A 127 3.33 5.18 -1.60
N ILE A 128 4.21 5.35 -0.62
CA ILE A 128 4.06 4.74 0.71
C ILE A 128 3.59 5.82 1.68
N THR A 129 2.43 5.60 2.30
CA THR A 129 1.81 6.55 3.23
C THR A 129 1.57 5.98 4.63
N HIS A 130 1.85 4.69 4.85
CA HIS A 130 1.63 4.01 6.12
C HIS A 130 2.70 2.94 6.40
N GLN A 131 3.06 2.73 7.67
CA GLN A 131 4.10 1.76 8.06
C GLN A 131 3.81 0.32 7.59
N PHE A 132 2.56 -0.13 7.72
CA PHE A 132 2.14 -1.45 7.21
C PHE A 132 2.16 -1.55 5.69
N ALA A 133 1.91 -0.44 4.97
CA ALA A 133 2.06 -0.42 3.51
C ALA A 133 3.53 -0.60 3.12
N GLY A 134 4.46 0.03 3.86
CA GLY A 134 5.89 -0.20 3.70
C GLY A 134 6.32 -1.65 4.00
N ARG A 135 5.76 -2.28 5.03
CA ARG A 135 5.98 -3.72 5.32
C ARG A 135 5.45 -4.62 4.22
N LEU A 136 4.25 -4.35 3.73
CA LEU A 136 3.64 -5.11 2.63
C LEU A 136 4.48 -5.01 1.36
N LEU A 137 4.93 -3.80 0.99
CA LEU A 137 5.81 -3.63 -0.16
C LEU A 137 7.12 -4.43 0.00
N ARG A 138 7.70 -4.46 1.20
CA ARG A 138 8.88 -5.28 1.51
C ARG A 138 8.59 -6.77 1.37
N LEU A 139 7.44 -7.26 1.84
CA LEU A 139 7.02 -8.66 1.63
C LEU A 139 6.87 -9.02 0.15
N VAL A 140 6.22 -8.15 -0.63
CA VAL A 140 6.08 -8.36 -2.09
C VAL A 140 7.45 -8.38 -2.79
N ARG A 141 8.40 -7.55 -2.35
CA ARG A 141 9.79 -7.61 -2.83
C ARG A 141 10.48 -8.92 -2.43
N LYS A 142 10.28 -9.42 -1.20
CA LYS A 142 10.81 -10.74 -0.79
C LYS A 142 10.22 -11.86 -1.64
N TYR A 143 8.92 -11.81 -1.96
CA TYR A 143 8.29 -12.74 -2.89
C TYR A 143 8.97 -12.71 -4.27
N ASP A 144 9.19 -11.52 -4.83
CA ASP A 144 9.79 -11.40 -6.17
C ASP A 144 11.23 -11.93 -6.22
N ARG A 145 12.00 -11.67 -5.16
CA ARG A 145 13.35 -12.23 -4.99
C ARG A 145 13.32 -13.76 -4.85
N LEU A 146 12.39 -14.30 -4.08
CA LEU A 146 12.22 -15.74 -3.93
C LEU A 146 11.83 -16.37 -5.27
N PHE A 147 10.93 -15.73 -6.03
CA PHE A 147 10.56 -16.17 -7.37
C PHE A 147 11.79 -16.27 -8.29
N ALA A 148 12.62 -15.24 -8.34
CA ALA A 148 13.87 -15.24 -9.11
C ALA A 148 14.83 -16.36 -8.63
N ALA A 149 15.04 -16.50 -7.32
CA ALA A 149 15.89 -17.55 -6.77
C ALA A 149 15.39 -18.95 -7.15
N THR A 150 14.07 -19.18 -7.11
CA THR A 150 13.49 -20.47 -7.54
C THR A 150 13.69 -20.75 -9.02
N LEU A 151 13.72 -19.72 -9.87
CA LEU A 151 14.04 -19.85 -11.30
C LEU A 151 15.51 -20.23 -11.49
N PHE A 152 16.44 -19.61 -10.76
CA PHE A 152 17.87 -19.91 -10.84
C PHE A 152 18.20 -21.31 -10.33
N CYS A 153 17.58 -21.73 -9.21
CA CYS A 153 17.67 -23.10 -8.72
C CYS A 153 17.08 -24.10 -9.73
N SER A 154 15.97 -23.75 -10.39
CA SER A 154 15.32 -24.62 -11.37
C SER A 154 16.18 -24.80 -12.62
N ALA A 155 16.83 -23.74 -13.09
CA ALA A 155 17.79 -23.81 -14.19
C ALA A 155 19.03 -24.65 -13.83
N ALA A 156 19.45 -24.61 -12.56
CA ALA A 156 20.54 -25.42 -12.02
C ALA A 156 20.16 -26.88 -11.71
N GLY A 157 18.88 -27.24 -11.79
CA GLY A 157 18.37 -28.56 -11.39
C GLY A 157 18.42 -28.84 -9.88
N SER A 158 18.56 -27.80 -9.05
CA SER A 158 18.65 -27.91 -7.57
C SER A 158 17.30 -27.78 -6.84
N VAL A 159 16.23 -27.55 -7.59
CA VAL A 159 14.84 -27.54 -7.12
C VAL A 159 13.97 -28.24 -8.17
N SER A 160 13.02 -29.06 -7.72
CA SER A 160 12.04 -29.68 -8.62
C SER A 160 10.94 -28.67 -9.03
N SER A 161 10.22 -28.96 -10.11
CA SER A 161 9.07 -28.15 -10.52
C SER A 161 7.97 -28.12 -9.46
N THR A 162 7.70 -29.27 -8.83
CA THR A 162 6.67 -29.41 -7.79
C THR A 162 7.03 -28.61 -6.55
N GLU A 163 8.27 -28.75 -6.06
CA GLU A 163 8.75 -27.98 -4.90
C GLU A 163 8.68 -26.48 -5.16
N ARG A 164 9.11 -26.04 -6.35
CA ARG A 164 9.00 -24.64 -6.74
C ARG A 164 7.55 -24.16 -6.72
N GLU A 165 6.63 -24.93 -7.28
CA GLU A 165 5.20 -24.57 -7.28
C GLU A 165 4.65 -24.47 -5.86
N GLU A 166 4.92 -25.45 -5.00
CA GLU A 166 4.48 -25.47 -3.60
C GLU A 166 4.99 -24.26 -2.83
N VAL A 167 6.28 -23.94 -2.96
CA VAL A 167 6.90 -22.78 -2.31
C VAL A 167 6.27 -21.48 -2.81
N MET A 168 6.05 -21.33 -4.12
CA MET A 168 5.46 -20.11 -4.67
C MET A 168 3.98 -19.97 -4.32
N GLN A 169 3.23 -21.06 -4.23
CA GLN A 169 1.84 -21.07 -3.74
C GLN A 169 1.78 -20.66 -2.26
N LEU A 170 2.66 -21.20 -1.41
CA LEU A 170 2.72 -20.84 0.00
C LEU A 170 3.12 -19.37 0.19
N ALA A 171 4.11 -18.89 -0.58
CA ALA A 171 4.52 -17.48 -0.60
C ALA A 171 3.36 -16.54 -0.96
N ALA A 172 2.60 -16.88 -2.01
CA ALA A 172 1.43 -16.11 -2.42
C ALA A 172 0.34 -16.11 -1.33
N LYS A 173 0.09 -17.27 -0.71
CA LYS A 173 -0.89 -17.42 0.38
C LYS A 173 -0.56 -16.54 1.58
N ARG A 174 0.72 -16.36 1.92
CA ARG A 174 1.14 -15.47 3.03
C ARG A 174 0.81 -14.01 2.75
N ILE A 175 1.11 -13.53 1.54
CA ILE A 175 0.77 -12.15 1.13
C ILE A 175 -0.76 -11.98 1.05
N ALA A 176 -1.47 -12.96 0.49
CA ALA A 176 -2.93 -12.95 0.44
C ALA A 176 -3.58 -12.95 1.84
N GLY A 177 -2.95 -13.60 2.83
CA GLY A 177 -3.40 -13.57 4.23
C GLY A 177 -3.43 -12.15 4.81
N ILE A 178 -2.42 -11.32 4.51
CA ILE A 178 -2.41 -9.91 4.92
C ILE A 178 -3.54 -9.13 4.23
N HIS A 179 -3.75 -9.37 2.94
CA HIS A 179 -4.87 -8.76 2.22
C HIS A 179 -6.23 -9.17 2.81
N LEU A 180 -6.39 -10.43 3.22
CA LEU A 180 -7.61 -10.92 3.85
C LEU A 180 -7.91 -10.18 5.16
N LEU A 181 -6.88 -9.91 5.98
CA LEU A 181 -7.03 -9.10 7.19
C LEU A 181 -7.45 -7.66 6.89
N CYS A 182 -7.23 -7.14 5.68
CA CYS A 182 -7.68 -5.79 5.30
C CYS A 182 -9.19 -5.71 5.03
N ILE A 183 -9.89 -6.84 4.88
CA ILE A 183 -11.35 -6.86 4.72
C ILE A 183 -11.99 -6.25 5.99
N PRO A 184 -13.03 -5.38 5.88
CA PRO A 184 -13.55 -4.65 7.03
C PRO A 184 -14.28 -5.56 8.05
N ASP A 185 -13.67 -5.71 9.23
CA ASP A 185 -14.16 -6.54 10.34
C ASP A 185 -13.49 -6.17 11.68
N ASN A 186 -13.26 -4.88 11.94
CA ASN A 186 -12.51 -4.40 13.11
C ASN A 186 -13.06 -4.94 14.45
N ASP A 187 -14.38 -5.07 14.55
CA ASP A 187 -15.07 -5.52 15.77
C ASP A 187 -15.00 -7.05 15.97
N LYS A 188 -14.37 -7.78 15.03
CA LYS A 188 -14.20 -9.24 15.10
C LYS A 188 -12.85 -9.65 15.68
N TYR A 189 -12.10 -8.74 16.31
CA TYR A 189 -10.82 -9.08 16.94
C TYR A 189 -10.85 -8.76 18.44
N ALA A 190 -10.51 -9.74 19.26
CA ALA A 190 -10.22 -9.52 20.68
C ALA A 190 -8.92 -8.72 20.85
N ALA A 191 -8.67 -8.18 22.05
CA ALA A 191 -7.51 -7.34 22.32
C ALA A 191 -6.16 -8.05 22.07
N ASP A 192 -6.13 -9.37 22.16
CA ASP A 192 -4.98 -10.22 21.87
C ASP A 192 -4.78 -10.49 20.35
N GLY A 193 -5.67 -9.98 19.49
CA GLY A 193 -5.63 -10.18 18.05
C GLY A 193 -6.29 -11.47 17.57
N THR A 194 -6.88 -12.27 18.46
CA THR A 194 -7.66 -13.45 18.04
C THR A 194 -8.97 -13.04 17.40
N ARG A 195 -9.39 -13.77 16.37
CA ARG A 195 -10.66 -13.52 15.69
C ARG A 195 -11.81 -14.07 16.53
N LEU A 196 -12.75 -13.21 16.89
CA LEU A 196 -13.95 -13.56 17.63
C LEU A 196 -14.87 -14.44 16.75
N PRO A 197 -15.52 -15.47 17.33
CA PRO A 197 -16.52 -16.24 16.61
C PRO A 197 -17.68 -15.33 16.18
N ASN A 198 -18.23 -15.55 14.99
CA ASN A 198 -19.42 -14.82 14.57
C ASN A 198 -20.59 -15.25 15.49
N ASN A 199 -21.14 -14.34 16.30
CA ASN A 199 -22.29 -14.60 17.19
C ASN A 199 -23.62 -14.82 16.44
N HIS A 200 -23.62 -15.53 15.31
CA HIS A 200 -24.84 -15.85 14.54
C HIS A 200 -25.28 -17.32 14.66
N GLU A 201 -24.67 -18.08 15.56
CA GLU A 201 -25.10 -19.44 15.90
C GLU A 201 -25.40 -19.47 17.40
N LEU A 202 -26.53 -20.08 17.78
CA LEU A 202 -27.18 -20.11 19.12
C LEU A 202 -28.25 -19.04 19.36
N LYS A 203 -29.27 -19.07 18.49
CA LYS A 203 -30.68 -18.94 18.92
C LYS A 203 -31.47 -20.07 18.28
N ASP A 204 -31.46 -21.23 18.93
CA ASP A 204 -32.50 -22.26 18.82
C ASP A 204 -32.93 -22.62 20.25
#